data_AF-A0A2E8PP33-F1
#
_entry.id   AF-A0A2E8PP33-F1
#
_cell.length_a   1.000
_cell.length_b   1.000
_cell.length_c   1.000
_cell.angle_alpha   90.00
_cell.angle_beta   90.00
_cell.angle_gamma   90.00
#
_symmetry.space_group_name_H-M   'P 1'
#
loop_
_entity.id
_entity.type
_entity.pdbx_description
1 polymer ?
#
loop_
_entity_poly.entity_id
_entity_poly.type
_entity_poly.pdbx_seq_one_letter_code
_entity_poly.pdbx_strand_id
1 'polypeptide(L)'
;MTDISRPGWKRWVLRLTLAILILIVPPFLVSAGLVTLVVIQDYNGICPGIMDIPAYECSVWEFAARNSISPFALPLHLLIFMAYFAIAFPGITAVLIWKWFNEKQPSAS
;
A
#
# COMPACT_ATOMS: atom_id res chain seq x y z
N MET A 1 -35.44 -16.35 -10.98
CA MET A 1 -34.12 -15.72 -11.22
C MET A 1 -34.16 -14.33 -10.62
N THR A 2 -33.50 -14.15 -9.48
CA THR A 2 -33.53 -12.93 -8.67
C THR A 2 -32.68 -11.85 -9.33
N ASP A 3 -33.34 -10.80 -9.79
CA ASP A 3 -32.69 -9.62 -10.34
C ASP A 3 -32.10 -8.79 -9.19
N ILE A 4 -30.80 -8.94 -8.93
CA ILE A 4 -30.03 -8.15 -7.97
C ILE A 4 -29.66 -6.82 -8.65
N SER A 5 -30.66 -6.09 -9.13
CA SER A 5 -30.50 -4.71 -9.55
C SER A 5 -30.88 -3.81 -8.35
N ARG A 6 -30.01 -3.75 -7.34
CA ARG A 6 -30.15 -2.75 -6.27
C ARG A 6 -29.54 -1.43 -6.71
N PRO A 7 -30.33 -0.35 -6.89
CA PRO A 7 -29.79 0.99 -7.13
C PRO A 7 -28.94 1.39 -5.91
N GLY A 8 -27.61 1.31 -6.05
CA GLY A 8 -26.66 1.52 -4.95
C GLY A 8 -25.41 0.63 -5.01
N TRP A 9 -25.46 -0.53 -5.67
CA TRP A 9 -24.32 -1.45 -5.75
C TRP A 9 -23.08 -0.80 -6.37
N LYS A 10 -23.23 -0.09 -7.49
CA LYS A 10 -22.12 0.63 -8.14
C LYS A 10 -21.45 1.66 -7.22
N ARG A 11 -22.21 2.35 -6.37
CA ARG A 11 -21.68 3.31 -5.39
C ARG A 11 -20.89 2.61 -4.28
N TRP A 12 -21.35 1.45 -3.84
CA TRP A 12 -20.65 0.65 -2.83
C TRP A 12 -19.36 0.02 -3.35
N VAL A 13 -19.39 -0.52 -4.57
CA VAL A 13 -18.18 -1.01 -5.24
C VAL A 13 -17.16 0.11 -5.34
N LEU A 14 -17.54 1.30 -5.83
CA LEU A 14 -16.63 2.44 -5.93
C LEU A 14 -16.00 2.83 -4.58
N ARG A 15 -16.79 2.83 -3.49
CA ARG A 15 -16.29 3.14 -2.14
C ARG A 15 -15.30 2.12 -1.64
N LEU A 16 -15.57 0.84 -1.84
CA LEU A 16 -14.67 -0.23 -1.46
C LEU A 16 -13.38 -0.18 -2.28
N THR A 17 -13.46 0.05 -3.60
CA THR A 17 -12.28 0.24 -4.44
C THR A 17 -11.43 1.42 -3.96
N LEU A 18 -12.07 2.54 -3.63
CA LEU A 18 -11.37 3.74 -3.15
C LEU A 18 -10.76 3.51 -1.76
N ALA A 19 -11.46 2.82 -0.87
CA ALA A 19 -10.93 2.40 0.44
C ALA A 19 -9.70 1.49 0.30
N ILE A 20 -9.74 0.52 -0.62
CA ILE A 20 -8.61 -0.36 -0.92
C ILE A 20 -7.44 0.44 -1.49
N LEU A 21 -7.70 1.37 -2.41
CA LEU A 21 -6.67 2.25 -2.95
C LEU A 21 -6.00 3.08 -1.84
N ILE A 22 -6.78 3.64 -0.91
CA ILE A 22 -6.23 4.38 0.23
C ILE A 22 -5.42 3.47 1.16
N LEU A 23 -5.83 2.22 1.36
CA LEU A 23 -5.07 1.29 2.20
C LEU A 23 -3.73 0.88 1.59
N ILE A 24 -3.66 0.75 0.27
CA ILE A 24 -2.50 0.14 -0.41
C ILE A 24 -1.54 1.21 -0.96
N VAL A 25 -2.06 2.24 -1.62
CA VAL A 25 -1.24 3.17 -2.41
C VAL A 25 -0.28 3.97 -1.52
N PRO A 26 -0.70 4.61 -0.41
CA PRO A 26 0.20 5.41 0.42
C PRO A 26 1.39 4.64 1.01
N PRO A 27 1.24 3.49 1.70
CA PRO A 27 2.38 2.78 2.25
C PRO A 27 3.29 2.23 1.14
N PHE A 28 2.73 1.86 -0.01
CA PHE A 28 3.52 1.47 -1.18
C PHE A 28 4.37 2.63 -1.73
N LEU A 29 3.80 3.84 -1.86
CA LEU A 29 4.53 5.01 -2.35
C LEU A 29 5.65 5.44 -1.39
N VAL A 30 5.40 5.40 -0.08
CA VAL A 30 6.44 5.70 0.93
C VAL A 30 7.58 4.67 0.83
N SER A 31 7.23 3.39 0.75
CA SER A 31 8.19 2.29 0.56
C SER A 31 9.04 2.47 -0.70
N ALA A 32 8.39 2.71 -1.84
CA ALA A 32 9.07 2.93 -3.12
C ALA A 32 9.95 4.20 -3.11
N GLY A 33 9.49 5.26 -2.45
CA GLY A 33 10.26 6.49 -2.29
C GLY A 33 11.55 6.28 -1.51
N LEU A 34 11.51 5.52 -0.41
CA LEU A 34 12.70 5.19 0.37
C LEU A 34 13.71 4.36 -0.44
N VAL A 35 13.24 3.34 -1.17
CA VAL A 35 14.12 2.55 -2.06
C VAL A 35 14.75 3.45 -3.12
N THR A 36 13.96 4.34 -3.73
CA THR A 36 14.45 5.26 -4.76
C THR A 36 15.53 6.21 -4.23
N LEU A 37 15.36 6.71 -3.00
CA LEU A 37 16.37 7.57 -2.35
C LEU A 37 17.70 6.84 -2.16
N VAL A 38 17.66 5.60 -1.65
CA VAL A 38 18.85 4.75 -1.50
C VAL A 38 19.50 4.49 -2.86
N VAL A 39 18.71 4.18 -3.90
CA VAL A 39 19.22 3.97 -5.25
C VAL A 39 19.94 5.21 -5.78
N ILE A 40 19.36 6.40 -5.63
CA ILE A 40 19.95 7.65 -6.11
C ILE A 40 21.24 8.00 -5.36
N GLN A 41 21.30 7.70 -4.07
CA GLN A 41 22.43 8.09 -3.22
C GLN A 41 23.60 7.10 -3.30
N ASP A 42 23.31 5.81 -3.36
CA ASP A 42 24.32 4.76 -3.12
C ASP A 42 24.66 3.93 -4.36
N TYR A 43 23.91 4.06 -5.47
CA TYR A 43 24.21 3.28 -6.67
C TYR A 43 25.45 3.79 -7.39
N ASN A 44 26.48 2.95 -7.48
CA ASN A 44 27.75 3.23 -8.13
C ASN A 44 28.09 2.21 -9.26
N GLY A 45 27.11 1.42 -9.71
CA GLY A 45 27.32 0.33 -10.68
C GLY A 45 27.64 -1.03 -10.05
N ILE A 46 27.85 -1.10 -8.74
CA ILE A 46 28.16 -2.34 -8.02
C ILE A 46 27.07 -2.65 -7.00
N CYS A 47 26.60 -3.89 -7.00
CA CYS A 47 25.73 -4.40 -5.96
C CYS A 47 26.58 -4.87 -4.77
N PRO A 48 26.31 -4.38 -3.54
CA PRO A 48 27.05 -4.81 -2.36
C PRO A 48 26.87 -6.30 -2.13
N GLY A 49 27.93 -6.95 -1.65
CA GLY A 49 27.86 -8.34 -1.22
C GLY A 49 26.94 -8.47 -0.01
N ILE A 50 26.05 -9.46 -0.03
CA ILE A 50 25.17 -9.79 1.10
C ILE A 50 25.37 -11.27 1.40
N MET A 51 25.75 -11.57 2.63
CA MET A 51 26.12 -12.91 3.09
C MET A 51 27.21 -13.53 2.20
N ASP A 52 26.97 -14.72 1.64
CA ASP A 52 27.94 -15.48 0.85
C ASP A 52 28.08 -15.00 -0.60
N ILE A 53 27.31 -13.99 -1.01
CA ILE A 53 27.36 -13.46 -2.38
C ILE A 53 28.37 -12.31 -2.41
N PRO A 54 29.48 -12.41 -3.15
CA PRO A 54 30.43 -11.33 -3.31
C PRO A 54 29.79 -10.13 -4.04
N ALA A 55 30.43 -8.96 -3.94
CA ALA A 55 30.01 -7.81 -4.73
C ALA A 55 30.20 -8.08 -6.24
N TYR A 56 29.26 -7.63 -7.06
CA TYR A 56 29.29 -7.81 -8.52
C TYR A 56 28.67 -6.60 -9.22
N GLU A 57 29.04 -6.41 -10.48
CA GLU A 57 28.47 -5.34 -11.32
C GLU A 57 26.99 -5.61 -11.58
N CYS A 58 26.13 -4.62 -11.35
CA CYS A 58 24.70 -4.81 -11.49
C CYS A 58 24.01 -3.56 -12.03
N SER A 59 22.85 -3.78 -12.64
CA SER A 59 21.99 -2.69 -13.11
C SER A 59 21.31 -1.95 -11.95
N VAL A 60 20.84 -0.72 -12.21
CA VAL A 60 20.05 0.08 -11.26
C VAL A 60 18.84 -0.71 -10.74
N TRP A 61 18.18 -1.48 -11.61
CA TRP A 61 17.00 -2.27 -11.26
C TRP A 61 17.33 -3.44 -10.33
N GLU A 62 18.45 -4.11 -10.54
CA GLU A 62 18.91 -5.17 -9.64
C GLU A 62 19.32 -4.62 -8.27
N PHE A 63 19.98 -3.45 -8.27
CA PHE A 63 20.32 -2.75 -7.03
C PHE A 63 19.07 -2.34 -6.24
N ALA A 64 18.07 -1.78 -6.93
CA ALA A 64 16.79 -1.41 -6.34
C ALA A 64 16.04 -2.65 -5.80
N ALA A 65 16.01 -3.74 -6.58
CA ALA A 65 15.40 -4.98 -6.17
C ALA A 65 16.05 -5.49 -4.87
N ARG A 66 17.38 -5.65 -4.83
CA ARG A 66 18.09 -6.11 -3.63
C ARG A 66 17.82 -5.21 -2.42
N ASN A 67 17.81 -3.89 -2.59
CA ASN A 67 17.54 -2.97 -1.50
C ASN A 67 16.06 -2.90 -1.09
N SER A 68 15.13 -3.47 -1.87
CA SER A 68 13.70 -3.56 -1.51
C SER A 68 13.33 -4.87 -0.80
N ILE A 69 14.08 -5.95 -1.07
CA ILE A 69 13.85 -7.28 -0.47
C ILE A 69 14.94 -7.71 0.51
N SER A 70 15.90 -6.82 0.81
CA SER A 70 16.99 -7.15 1.74
C SER A 70 16.43 -7.43 3.15
N PRO A 71 17.13 -8.24 3.95
CA PRO A 71 16.77 -8.49 5.35
C PRO A 71 16.69 -7.22 6.20
N PHE A 72 17.31 -6.11 5.75
CA PHE A 72 17.28 -4.82 6.43
C PHE A 72 16.14 -3.91 5.94
N ALA A 73 15.77 -3.99 4.67
CA ALA A 73 14.67 -3.20 4.11
C ALA A 73 13.29 -3.78 4.43
N LEU A 74 13.19 -5.12 4.47
CA LEU A 74 11.91 -5.81 4.67
C LEU A 74 11.24 -5.48 6.02
N PRO A 75 11.95 -5.41 7.16
CA PRO A 75 11.38 -4.94 8.43
C PRO A 75 10.91 -3.48 8.39
N LEU A 76 11.64 -2.61 7.70
CA LEU A 76 11.26 -1.20 7.55
C LEU A 76 9.96 -1.06 6.75
N HIS A 77 9.87 -1.76 5.62
CA HIS A 77 8.64 -1.83 4.82
C HIS A 77 7.49 -2.38 5.64
N LEU A 78 7.69 -3.50 6.35
CA LEU A 78 6.66 -4.09 7.21
C LEU A 78 6.18 -3.09 8.26
N LEU A 79 7.08 -2.36 8.91
CA LEU A 79 6.75 -1.38 9.93
C LEU A 79 5.93 -0.21 9.35
N ILE A 80 6.30 0.29 8.16
CA ILE A 80 5.53 1.33 7.45
C ILE A 80 4.12 0.83 7.17
N PHE A 81 3.98 -0.40 6.65
CA PHE A 81 2.68 -1.00 6.36
C PHE A 81 1.87 -1.18 7.64
N MET A 82 2.44 -1.75 8.71
CA MET A 82 1.74 -1.96 9.98
C MET A 82 1.30 -0.65 10.63
N ALA A 83 2.20 0.34 10.71
CA ALA A 83 1.90 1.65 11.29
C ALA A 83 0.80 2.37 10.50
N TYR A 84 0.86 2.32 9.16
CA TYR A 84 -0.16 2.90 8.32
C TYR A 84 -1.52 2.20 8.48
N PHE A 85 -1.53 0.86 8.46
CA PHE A 85 -2.76 0.08 8.60
C PHE A 85 -3.41 0.28 9.98
N ALA A 86 -2.62 0.40 11.06
CA ALA A 86 -3.14 0.67 12.40
C ALA A 86 -3.96 1.97 12.48
N ILE A 87 -3.65 2.96 11.64
CA ILE A 87 -4.33 4.27 11.61
C ILE A 87 -5.43 4.29 10.54
N ALA A 88 -5.11 3.85 9.32
CA ALA A 88 -6.00 3.96 8.17
C ALA A 88 -7.19 3.00 8.26
N PHE A 89 -7.00 1.78 8.77
CA PHE A 89 -8.06 0.78 8.82
C PHE A 89 -9.21 1.18 9.77
N PRO A 90 -8.97 1.64 11.02
CA PRO A 90 -10.03 2.18 11.87
C PRO A 90 -10.74 3.39 11.27
N GLY A 91 -10.00 4.32 10.65
CA GLY A 91 -10.57 5.52 10.04
C GLY A 91 -11.53 5.19 8.89
N ILE A 92 -11.10 4.32 7.96
CA ILE A 92 -11.90 3.89 6.82
C ILE A 92 -13.14 3.11 7.28
N THR A 93 -12.98 2.19 8.22
CA THR A 93 -14.10 1.40 8.73
C THR A 93 -15.14 2.28 9.42
N ALA A 94 -14.72 3.25 10.25
CA ALA A 94 -15.63 4.21 10.87
C ALA A 94 -16.44 5.01 9.84
N VAL A 95 -15.79 5.52 8.79
CA VAL A 95 -16.46 6.28 7.72
C VAL A 95 -17.47 5.41 6.95
N LEU A 96 -17.09 4.18 6.62
CA LEU A 96 -17.99 3.26 5.90
C LEU A 96 -19.20 2.86 6.75
N ILE A 97 -19.00 2.61 8.04
CA ILE A 97 -20.07 2.28 9.00
C ILE A 97 -21.02 3.47 9.16
N TRP A 98 -20.49 4.66 9.42
CA TRP A 98 -21.30 5.89 9.54
C TRP A 98 -22.16 6.12 8.30
N LYS A 99 -21.55 5.96 7.11
CA LYS A 99 -22.25 6.15 5.84
C LYS A 99 -23.35 5.11 5.60
N TRP A 100 -23.12 3.86 6.01
CA TRP A 100 -24.12 2.80 5.93
C TRP A 100 -25.37 3.13 6.75
N PHE A 101 -25.21 3.70 7.95
CA PHE A 101 -26.35 4.08 8.78
C PHE A 101 -27.10 5.30 8.24
N ASN A 102 -26.39 6.30 7.71
CA ASN A 102 -27.03 7.50 7.16
C ASN A 102 -27.79 7.25 5.86
N GLU A 103 -27.37 6.29 5.03
CA GLU A 103 -28.12 5.92 3.82
C GLU A 103 -29.41 5.13 4.10
N LYS A 104 -29.59 4.63 5.33
CA LYS A 104 -30.77 3.84 5.73
C LYS A 104 -31.85 4.65 6.42
N GLN A 105 -31.63 5.92 6.74
CA GLN A 105 -32.71 6.76 7.23
C GLN A 105 -33.59 7.17 6.04
N PRO A 106 -34.86 6.73 5.97
CA PRO A 106 -35.77 7.29 4.98
C PRO A 106 -35.87 8.78 5.30
N SER A 107 -35.71 9.62 4.28
CA SER A 107 -36.03 11.04 4.36
C SER A 107 -37.43 11.14 4.96
N ALA A 108 -37.52 11.58 6.22
CA ALA A 108 -38.78 11.89 6.86
C ALA A 108 -39.36 13.08 6.10
N SER A 109 -40.17 12.78 5.08
CA SER A 109 -41.04 13.71 4.38
C SER A 109 -42.46 13.50 4.88
#